data_AF-A0A0F8YHV1-F1
#
_entry.id   AF-A0A0F8YHV1-F1
#
_cell.length_a   1.000
_cell.length_b   1.000
_cell.length_c   1.000
_cell.angle_alpha   90.00
_cell.angle_beta   90.00
_cell.angle_gamma   90.00
#
_symmetry.space_group_name_H-M   'P 1'
#
loop_
_entity.id
_entity.type
_entity.pdbx_description
1 polymer ?
#
loop_
_entity_poly.entity_id
_entity_poly.type
_entity_poly.pdbx_seq_one_letter_code
_entity_poly.pdbx_strand_id
1 'polypeptide(L)'
;EAEGASAPEAEVKTPAEASKVSPEGEKVEEKPIHTQAQTEFLVHVAKSEAGRLQKIAEDERDEFKTKAEKADGMIEDIQKERDTIKAEIEELTSDDPKKFDLVTRENQLREAQRTLKTATEELATQQKDNETIVTSAKETLLEIAIWEVATEYKSGDPVKLKNLCATLGVTDEAKLREVADKLWEKAEAKAPAKKAEGEGGEKEVKEKLNLDSGDTHGGGEATEQDVLDNLYPTMAKKK
;
A
#
# COMPACT_ATOMS: atom_id res chain seq x y z
N GLU A 1 -18.49 -57.64 36.99
CA GLU A 1 -17.16 -58.27 36.99
C GLU A 1 -17.21 -59.49 36.09
N ALA A 2 -16.29 -59.58 35.13
CA ALA A 2 -16.08 -60.76 34.30
C ALA A 2 -14.60 -60.78 33.86
N GLU A 3 -13.85 -61.73 34.45
CA GLU A 3 -12.67 -62.39 33.88
C GLU A 3 -13.05 -62.97 32.50
N GLY A 4 -12.24 -63.03 31.44
CA GLY A 4 -10.82 -63.39 31.34
C GLY A 4 -10.72 -64.75 30.61
N ALA A 5 -10.16 -64.79 29.38
CA ALA A 5 -9.35 -65.87 28.80
C ALA A 5 -9.21 -65.78 27.26
N SER A 6 -7.96 -65.72 26.74
CA SER A 6 -7.37 -66.75 25.86
C SER A 6 -5.91 -66.39 25.49
N ALA A 7 -5.00 -67.34 25.68
CA ALA A 7 -3.55 -67.32 25.35
C ALA A 7 -3.30 -67.88 23.91
N PRO A 8 -2.09 -68.29 23.44
CA PRO A 8 -0.67 -68.08 23.86
C PRO A 8 0.37 -67.87 22.68
N GLU A 9 1.68 -67.81 23.05
CA GLU A 9 2.95 -68.06 22.28
C GLU A 9 3.37 -67.07 21.16
N ALA A 10 4.65 -66.67 20.97
CA ALA A 10 5.92 -67.40 21.13
C ALA A 10 7.13 -66.47 21.40
N GLU A 11 8.20 -67.10 21.90
CA GLU A 11 9.52 -66.60 22.29
C GLU A 11 10.24 -65.68 21.28
N VAL A 12 10.91 -64.62 21.74
CA VAL A 12 12.18 -64.17 21.13
C VAL A 12 13.16 -63.68 22.20
N LYS A 13 14.36 -64.27 22.12
CA LYS A 13 15.55 -64.14 22.96
C LYS A 13 16.08 -62.71 23.07
N THR A 14 16.53 -62.33 24.26
CA THR A 14 17.59 -61.32 24.43
C THR A 14 18.91 -61.84 23.86
N PRO A 15 19.75 -60.95 23.33
CA PRO A 15 20.98 -60.69 24.07
C PRO A 15 21.36 -59.20 24.14
N ALA A 16 22.10 -58.91 25.21
CA ALA A 16 22.64 -57.62 25.58
C ALA A 16 23.71 -57.09 24.61
N GLU A 17 23.87 -55.77 24.67
CA GLU A 17 25.10 -54.97 24.50
C GLU A 17 26.04 -55.28 23.33
N ALA A 18 26.06 -54.37 22.34
CA ALA A 18 27.25 -53.56 22.03
C ALA A 18 26.92 -52.60 20.88
N SER A 19 27.02 -51.29 21.13
CA SER A 19 27.85 -50.37 20.34
C SER A 19 27.42 -48.93 20.61
N LYS A 20 28.34 -48.18 21.23
CA LYS A 20 28.29 -46.73 21.35
C LYS A 20 28.30 -46.13 19.94
N VAL A 21 27.20 -45.52 19.50
CA VAL A 21 27.25 -44.49 18.45
C VAL A 21 26.21 -43.43 18.81
N SER A 22 26.68 -42.29 19.29
CA SER A 22 25.89 -41.05 19.34
C SER A 22 25.34 -40.75 17.95
N PRO A 23 24.07 -40.35 17.78
CA PRO A 23 23.66 -39.73 16.54
C PRO A 23 24.34 -38.36 16.49
N GLU A 24 25.43 -38.31 15.73
CA GLU A 24 26.10 -37.08 15.33
C GLU A 24 25.05 -36.20 14.65
N GLY A 25 24.80 -35.03 15.22
CA GLY A 25 23.88 -34.04 14.69
C GLY A 25 24.36 -33.61 13.31
N GLU A 26 23.72 -34.15 12.28
CA GLU A 26 23.86 -33.69 10.93
C GLU A 26 23.30 -32.26 10.89
N LYS A 27 24.21 -31.28 10.97
CA LYS A 27 23.92 -29.89 10.64
C LYS A 27 23.41 -29.89 9.21
N VAL A 28 22.10 -29.81 9.04
CA VAL A 28 21.49 -29.38 7.79
C VAL A 28 21.92 -27.93 7.62
N GLU A 29 23.02 -27.70 6.90
CA GLU A 29 23.26 -26.40 6.28
C GLU A 29 22.14 -26.19 5.28
N GLU A 30 21.07 -25.51 5.70
CA GLU A 30 20.08 -24.93 4.81
C GLU A 30 20.80 -23.93 3.91
N LYS A 31 21.27 -24.39 2.75
CA LYS A 31 21.76 -23.49 1.71
C LYS A 31 20.57 -22.61 1.30
N PRO A 32 20.70 -21.28 1.38
CA PRO A 32 19.63 -20.40 0.94
C PRO A 32 19.32 -20.65 -0.54
N ILE A 33 18.03 -20.77 -0.85
CA ILE A 33 17.51 -21.07 -2.20
C ILE A 33 17.86 -19.94 -3.19
N HIS A 34 18.14 -18.75 -2.69
CA HIS A 34 18.56 -17.56 -3.44
C HIS A 34 19.94 -17.08 -3.01
N THR A 35 20.70 -16.54 -3.96
CA THR A 35 21.94 -15.84 -3.63
C THR A 35 21.62 -14.51 -2.94
N GLN A 36 22.51 -14.05 -2.05
CA GLN A 36 22.32 -12.78 -1.34
C GLN A 36 22.02 -11.61 -2.30
N ALA A 37 22.71 -11.54 -3.44
CA ALA A 37 22.47 -10.52 -4.46
C ALA A 37 21.07 -10.61 -5.11
N GLN A 38 20.51 -11.82 -5.25
CA GLN A 38 19.13 -12.00 -5.74
C GLN A 38 18.12 -11.53 -4.69
N THR A 39 18.36 -11.81 -3.41
CA THR A 39 17.50 -11.33 -2.31
C THR A 39 17.53 -9.81 -2.21
N GLU A 40 18.71 -9.20 -2.23
CA GLU A 40 18.86 -7.73 -2.23
C GLU A 40 18.15 -7.07 -3.41
N PHE A 41 18.26 -7.67 -4.61
CA PHE A 41 17.56 -7.18 -5.80
C PHE A 41 16.03 -7.27 -5.66
N LEU A 42 15.50 -8.42 -5.20
CA LEU A 42 14.07 -8.61 -5.02
C LEU A 42 13.51 -7.65 -3.96
N VAL A 43 14.24 -7.44 -2.86
CA VAL A 43 13.87 -6.50 -1.80
C VAL A 43 13.86 -5.06 -2.32
N HIS A 44 14.86 -4.66 -3.11
CA HIS A 44 14.89 -3.33 -3.71
C HIS A 44 13.71 -3.09 -4.67
N VAL A 45 13.39 -4.07 -5.51
CA VAL A 45 12.22 -4.01 -6.41
C VAL A 45 10.93 -3.89 -5.60
N ALA A 46 10.75 -4.73 -4.58
CA ALA A 46 9.57 -4.70 -3.71
C ALA A 46 9.43 -3.35 -2.97
N LYS A 47 10.54 -2.79 -2.45
CA LYS A 47 10.56 -1.48 -1.78
C LYS A 47 10.16 -0.36 -2.73
N SER A 48 10.69 -0.39 -3.96
CA SER A 48 10.38 0.60 -4.99
C SER A 48 8.91 0.55 -5.42
N GLU A 49 8.38 -0.65 -5.62
CA GLU A 49 6.98 -0.86 -5.99
C GLU A 49 6.03 -0.47 -4.86
N ALA A 50 6.31 -0.90 -3.63
CA ALA A 50 5.51 -0.54 -2.46
C ALA A 50 5.52 0.97 -2.20
N GLY A 51 6.66 1.65 -2.38
CA GLY A 51 6.75 3.11 -2.29
C GLY A 51 5.91 3.82 -3.36
N ARG A 52 5.91 3.31 -4.60
CA ARG A 52 5.05 3.84 -5.67
C ARG A 52 3.57 3.69 -5.33
N LEU A 53 3.16 2.51 -4.87
CA LEU A 53 1.78 2.23 -4.51
C LEU A 53 1.32 3.06 -3.31
N GLN A 54 2.16 3.24 -2.30
CA GLN A 54 1.86 4.13 -1.18
C GLN A 54 1.61 5.56 -1.67
N LYS A 55 2.49 6.08 -2.53
CA LYS A 55 2.34 7.44 -3.05
C LYS A 55 1.02 7.61 -3.80
N ILE A 56 0.68 6.67 -4.67
CA ILE A 56 -0.60 6.70 -5.40
C ILE A 56 -1.78 6.70 -4.42
N ALA A 57 -1.77 5.84 -3.41
CA ALA A 57 -2.84 5.78 -2.41
C ALA A 57 -2.93 7.07 -1.57
N GLU A 58 -1.80 7.71 -1.26
CA GLU A 58 -1.77 9.01 -0.57
C GLU A 58 -2.28 10.15 -1.45
N ASP A 59 -1.88 10.18 -2.72
CA ASP A 59 -2.34 11.17 -3.71
C ASP A 59 -3.88 11.05 -3.91
N GLU A 60 -4.41 9.83 -4.08
CA GLU A 60 -5.85 9.60 -4.21
C GLU A 60 -6.62 10.00 -2.95
N ARG A 61 -6.10 9.67 -1.75
CA ARG A 61 -6.70 10.10 -0.48
C ARG A 61 -6.81 11.62 -0.40
N ASP A 62 -5.74 12.33 -0.75
CA ASP A 62 -5.68 13.79 -0.66
C ASP A 62 -6.59 14.45 -1.72
N GLU A 63 -6.72 13.83 -2.89
CA GLU A 63 -7.68 14.24 -3.90
C GLU A 63 -9.13 14.10 -3.41
N PHE A 64 -9.51 12.94 -2.85
CA PHE A 64 -10.86 12.73 -2.32
C PHE A 64 -11.18 13.68 -1.17
N LYS A 65 -10.21 13.92 -0.28
CA LYS A 65 -10.34 14.90 0.79
C LYS A 65 -10.62 16.31 0.24
N THR A 66 -9.85 16.73 -0.76
CA THR A 66 -10.03 18.04 -1.41
C THR A 66 -11.41 18.15 -2.08
N LYS A 67 -11.87 17.09 -2.74
CA LYS A 67 -13.21 17.03 -3.35
C LYS A 67 -14.32 17.12 -2.30
N ALA A 68 -14.18 16.43 -1.17
CA ALA A 68 -15.13 16.47 -0.07
C ALA A 68 -15.22 17.89 0.54
N GLU A 69 -14.09 18.51 0.85
CA GLU A 69 -14.05 19.89 1.39
C GLU A 69 -14.69 20.90 0.43
N LYS A 70 -14.48 20.73 -0.89
CA LYS A 70 -15.12 21.58 -1.91
C LYS A 70 -16.63 21.34 -1.99
N ALA A 71 -17.08 20.09 -1.90
CA ALA A 71 -18.50 19.74 -1.93
C ALA A 71 -19.23 20.29 -0.69
N ASP A 72 -18.62 20.19 0.49
CA ASP A 72 -19.16 20.78 1.73
C ASP A 72 -19.34 22.30 1.60
N GLY A 73 -18.35 23.01 1.05
CA GLY A 73 -18.46 24.45 0.79
C GLY A 73 -19.62 24.78 -0.16
N MET A 74 -19.82 23.99 -1.22
CA MET A 74 -20.97 24.15 -2.13
C MET A 74 -22.31 23.90 -1.44
N ILE A 75 -22.40 22.93 -0.52
CA ILE A 75 -23.62 22.68 0.28
C ILE A 75 -23.94 23.89 1.14
N GLU A 76 -22.95 24.49 1.80
CA GLU A 76 -23.13 25.70 2.60
C GLU A 76 -23.62 26.89 1.77
N ASP A 77 -23.08 27.08 0.58
CA ASP A 77 -23.49 28.17 -0.30
C ASP A 77 -24.91 27.98 -0.84
N ILE A 78 -25.27 26.75 -1.25
CA ILE A 78 -26.66 26.42 -1.64
C ILE A 78 -27.62 26.64 -0.47
N GLN A 79 -27.20 26.30 0.76
CA GLN A 79 -28.02 26.52 1.95
C GLN A 79 -28.28 28.01 2.20
N LYS A 80 -27.25 28.87 2.08
CA LYS A 80 -27.42 30.33 2.18
C LYS A 80 -28.34 30.89 1.11
N GLU A 81 -28.22 30.41 -0.14
CA GLU A 81 -29.11 30.81 -1.23
C GLU A 81 -30.56 30.40 -0.95
N ARG A 82 -30.78 29.16 -0.47
CA ARG A 82 -32.12 28.69 -0.09
C ARG A 82 -32.74 29.53 1.02
N ASP A 83 -31.96 29.89 2.04
CA ASP A 83 -32.47 30.68 3.16
C ASP A 83 -32.80 32.11 2.73
N THR A 84 -32.04 32.67 1.78
CA THR A 84 -32.36 33.96 1.14
C THR A 84 -33.66 33.88 0.33
N ILE A 85 -33.81 32.86 -0.53
CA ILE A 85 -35.01 32.67 -1.35
C ILE A 85 -36.25 32.42 -0.48
N LYS A 86 -36.12 31.67 0.63
CA LYS A 86 -37.25 31.48 1.56
C LYS A 86 -37.71 32.80 2.18
N ALA A 87 -36.77 33.66 2.59
CA ALA A 87 -37.12 34.97 3.11
C ALA A 87 -37.87 35.81 2.05
N GLU A 88 -37.39 35.82 0.79
CA GLU A 88 -38.07 36.50 -0.31
C GLU A 88 -39.48 35.93 -0.57
N ILE A 89 -39.66 34.60 -0.52
CA ILE A 89 -40.97 33.95 -0.70
C ILE A 89 -41.95 34.36 0.42
N GLU A 90 -41.48 34.50 1.65
CA GLU A 90 -42.28 34.90 2.81
C GLU A 90 -42.75 36.36 2.72
N GLU A 91 -41.95 37.25 2.13
CA GLU A 91 -42.31 38.66 1.90
C GLU A 91 -43.33 38.85 0.77
N LEU A 92 -43.39 37.92 -0.19
CA LEU A 92 -44.33 37.99 -1.32
C LEU A 92 -45.73 37.47 -0.97
N THR A 93 -46.76 38.11 -1.50
CA THR A 93 -48.15 37.64 -1.40
C THR A 93 -48.39 36.42 -2.30
N SER A 94 -49.46 35.65 -2.03
CA SER A 94 -49.79 34.44 -2.81
C SER A 94 -50.04 34.69 -4.30
N ASP A 95 -50.42 35.92 -4.65
CA ASP A 95 -50.87 36.29 -5.98
C ASP A 95 -49.74 36.90 -6.82
N ASP A 96 -48.53 37.05 -6.24
CA ASP A 96 -47.36 37.53 -6.97
C ASP A 96 -46.80 36.40 -7.86
N PRO A 97 -46.78 36.57 -9.20
CA PRO A 97 -46.24 35.56 -10.11
C PRO A 97 -44.77 35.22 -9.85
N LYS A 98 -43.98 36.15 -9.28
CA LYS A 98 -42.58 35.88 -8.89
C LYS A 98 -42.46 34.85 -7.78
N LYS A 99 -43.48 34.73 -6.92
CA LYS A 99 -43.49 33.76 -5.84
C LYS A 99 -43.47 32.33 -6.38
N PHE A 100 -44.15 32.08 -7.49
CA PHE A 100 -44.14 30.77 -8.15
C PHE A 100 -42.74 30.40 -8.68
N ASP A 101 -42.06 31.36 -9.32
CA ASP A 101 -40.71 31.17 -9.84
C ASP A 101 -39.70 30.91 -8.71
N LEU A 102 -39.78 31.67 -7.62
CA LEU A 102 -38.92 31.49 -6.45
C LEU A 102 -39.17 30.14 -5.74
N VAL A 103 -40.42 29.72 -5.59
CA VAL A 103 -40.76 28.38 -5.05
C VAL A 103 -40.21 27.27 -5.94
N THR A 104 -40.27 27.44 -7.26
CA THR A 104 -39.69 26.47 -8.20
C THR A 104 -38.17 26.38 -8.03
N ARG A 105 -37.48 27.53 -7.93
CA ARG A 105 -36.04 27.60 -7.68
C ARG A 105 -35.66 27.01 -6.32
N GLU A 106 -36.45 27.24 -5.27
CA GLU A 106 -36.22 26.65 -3.93
C GLU A 106 -36.25 25.13 -3.99
N ASN A 107 -37.22 24.54 -4.69
CA ASN A 107 -37.31 23.10 -4.86
C ASN A 107 -36.13 22.54 -5.64
N GLN A 108 -35.69 23.21 -6.72
CA GLN A 108 -34.51 22.81 -7.49
C GLN A 108 -33.23 22.85 -6.64
N LEU A 109 -33.01 23.93 -5.87
CA LEU A 109 -31.86 24.04 -4.98
C LEU A 109 -31.90 22.99 -3.87
N ARG A 110 -33.10 22.64 -3.36
CA ARG A 110 -33.27 21.59 -2.37
C ARG A 110 -32.92 20.20 -2.92
N GLU A 111 -33.29 19.92 -4.17
CA GLU A 111 -32.90 18.68 -4.86
C GLU A 111 -31.38 18.65 -5.10
N ALA A 112 -30.80 19.74 -5.60
CA ALA A 112 -29.36 19.86 -5.79
C ALA A 112 -28.58 19.65 -4.48
N GLN A 113 -29.05 20.25 -3.37
CA GLN A 113 -28.44 20.07 -2.05
C GLN A 113 -28.51 18.61 -1.58
N ARG A 114 -29.62 17.91 -1.81
CA ARG A 114 -29.75 16.48 -1.46
C ARG A 114 -28.78 15.63 -2.25
N THR A 115 -28.72 15.81 -3.57
CA THR A 115 -27.80 15.08 -4.44
C THR A 115 -26.35 15.32 -4.03
N LEU A 116 -25.97 16.57 -3.77
CA LEU A 116 -24.62 16.92 -3.37
C LEU A 116 -24.26 16.35 -2.00
N LYS A 117 -25.21 16.32 -1.06
CA LYS A 117 -25.01 15.69 0.25
C LYS A 117 -24.75 14.19 0.12
N THR A 118 -25.52 13.48 -0.71
CA THR A 118 -25.28 12.06 -0.98
C THR A 118 -23.92 11.83 -1.62
N ALA A 119 -23.52 12.66 -2.59
CA ALA A 119 -22.18 12.57 -3.20
C ALA A 119 -21.06 12.83 -2.18
N THR A 120 -21.28 13.73 -1.22
CA THR A 120 -20.31 14.03 -0.15
C THR A 120 -20.18 12.86 0.83
N GLU A 121 -21.28 12.20 1.19
CA GLU A 121 -21.26 10.99 2.02
C GLU A 121 -20.53 9.82 1.31
N GLU A 122 -20.69 9.71 -0.01
CA GLU A 122 -19.96 8.74 -0.82
C GLU A 122 -18.44 9.04 -0.87
N LEU A 123 -18.06 10.30 -1.09
CA LEU A 123 -16.66 10.74 -1.04
C LEU A 123 -16.03 10.48 0.33
N ALA A 124 -16.75 10.72 1.42
CA ALA A 124 -16.27 10.42 2.77
C ALA A 124 -16.04 8.92 3.00
N THR A 125 -16.88 8.08 2.40
CA THR A 125 -16.70 6.62 2.43
C THR A 125 -15.46 6.21 1.65
N GLN A 126 -15.29 6.73 0.43
CA GLN A 126 -14.11 6.47 -0.42
C GLN A 126 -12.81 6.93 0.26
N GLN A 127 -12.82 8.08 0.95
CA GLN A 127 -11.68 8.55 1.72
C GLN A 127 -11.27 7.53 2.79
N LYS A 128 -12.24 6.98 3.54
CA LYS A 128 -11.98 5.99 4.59
C LYS A 128 -11.42 4.68 4.03
N ASP A 129 -11.93 4.24 2.88
CA ASP A 129 -11.41 3.06 2.21
C ASP A 129 -9.97 3.29 1.77
N ASN A 130 -9.66 4.47 1.21
CA ASN A 130 -8.29 4.85 0.85
C ASN A 130 -7.35 5.00 2.06
N GLU A 131 -7.82 5.48 3.20
CA GLU A 131 -7.03 5.49 4.44
C GLU A 131 -6.61 4.07 4.86
N THR A 132 -7.48 3.08 4.64
CA THR A 132 -7.16 1.66 4.89
C THR A 132 -6.09 1.15 3.91
N ILE A 133 -6.18 1.55 2.64
CA ILE A 133 -5.18 1.21 1.62
C ILE A 133 -3.83 1.84 1.96
N VAL A 134 -3.79 3.12 2.33
CA VAL A 134 -2.56 3.81 2.76
C VAL A 134 -1.95 3.13 3.99
N THR A 135 -2.77 2.71 4.94
CA THR A 135 -2.30 2.01 6.14
C THR A 135 -1.66 0.67 5.79
N SER A 136 -2.32 -0.15 4.96
CA SER A 136 -1.77 -1.43 4.53
C SER A 136 -0.50 -1.29 3.67
N ALA A 137 -0.41 -0.23 2.84
CA ALA A 137 0.81 0.08 2.10
C ALA A 137 1.98 0.45 3.03
N LYS A 138 1.71 1.24 4.10
CA LYS A 138 2.71 1.56 5.13
C LYS A 138 3.15 0.33 5.92
N GLU A 139 2.23 -0.55 6.28
CA GLU A 139 2.54 -1.83 6.93
C GLU A 139 3.43 -2.72 6.04
N THR A 140 3.15 -2.75 4.74
CA THR A 140 3.96 -3.50 3.76
C THR A 140 5.40 -2.97 3.70
N LEU A 141 5.56 -1.64 3.64
CA LEU A 141 6.89 -1.02 3.68
C LEU A 141 7.61 -1.26 5.00
N LEU A 142 6.88 -1.25 6.12
CA LEU A 142 7.44 -1.57 7.43
C LEU A 142 7.92 -3.03 7.46
N GLU A 143 7.16 -3.95 6.88
CA GLU A 143 7.54 -5.36 6.77
C GLU A 143 8.80 -5.54 5.91
N ILE A 144 8.89 -4.86 4.76
CA ILE A 144 10.10 -4.84 3.94
C ILE A 144 11.29 -4.30 4.74
N ALA A 145 11.11 -3.20 5.48
CA ALA A 145 12.17 -2.62 6.31
C ALA A 145 12.60 -3.56 7.46
N ILE A 146 11.65 -4.29 8.08
CA ILE A 146 11.96 -5.33 9.07
C ILE A 146 12.85 -6.41 8.46
N TRP A 147 12.52 -6.87 7.25
CA TRP A 147 13.31 -7.86 6.54
C TRP A 147 14.71 -7.35 6.20
N GLU A 148 14.81 -6.14 5.62
CA GLU A 148 16.09 -5.48 5.32
C GLU A 148 16.96 -5.39 6.57
N VAL A 149 16.44 -4.78 7.63
CA VAL A 149 17.17 -4.58 8.88
C VAL A 149 17.60 -5.91 9.46
N ALA A 150 16.74 -6.92 9.55
CA ALA A 150 17.13 -8.21 10.11
C ALA A 150 18.26 -8.88 9.31
N THR A 151 18.25 -8.80 7.98
CA THR A 151 19.32 -9.40 7.16
C THR A 151 20.70 -8.74 7.34
N GLU A 152 20.77 -7.53 7.90
CA GLU A 152 22.04 -6.86 8.23
C GLU A 152 22.77 -7.47 9.45
N TYR A 153 22.14 -8.37 10.22
CA TYR A 153 22.68 -8.92 11.47
C TYR A 153 22.98 -10.43 11.40
N LYS A 154 24.02 -10.91 12.10
CA LYS A 154 24.50 -12.31 12.01
C LYS A 154 23.45 -13.35 12.40
N SER A 155 22.56 -13.00 13.33
CA SER A 155 21.48 -13.86 13.82
C SER A 155 20.13 -13.18 13.72
N GLY A 156 19.99 -12.28 12.74
CA GLY A 156 18.78 -11.52 12.52
C GLY A 156 17.60 -12.41 12.18
N ASP A 157 16.47 -12.14 12.83
CA ASP A 157 15.23 -12.89 12.67
C ASP A 157 14.08 -11.89 12.44
N PRO A 158 13.63 -11.71 11.19
CA PRO A 158 12.56 -10.78 10.84
C PRO A 158 11.28 -10.99 11.66
N VAL A 159 10.95 -12.24 12.01
CA VAL A 159 9.75 -12.57 12.79
C VAL A 159 9.88 -12.08 14.23
N LYS A 160 11.05 -12.30 14.85
CA LYS A 160 11.33 -11.76 16.19
C LYS A 160 11.35 -10.24 16.20
N LEU A 161 11.96 -9.61 15.19
CA LEU A 161 11.99 -8.15 15.07
C LEU A 161 10.57 -7.58 14.90
N LYS A 162 9.75 -8.18 14.02
CA LYS A 162 8.34 -7.82 13.81
C LYS A 162 7.55 -7.86 15.11
N ASN A 163 7.62 -8.98 15.84
CA ASN A 163 6.87 -9.16 17.09
C ASN A 163 7.29 -8.13 18.14
N LEU A 164 8.59 -7.89 18.31
CA LEU A 164 9.09 -6.93 19.29
C LEU A 164 8.72 -5.49 18.90
N CYS A 165 8.88 -5.11 17.63
CA CYS A 165 8.47 -3.80 17.13
C CYS A 165 6.96 -3.56 17.29
N ALA A 166 6.14 -4.58 17.06
CA ALA A 166 4.70 -4.52 17.32
C ALA A 166 4.39 -4.28 18.81
N THR A 167 5.08 -4.97 19.73
CA THR A 167 4.89 -4.76 21.18
C THR A 167 5.34 -3.38 21.68
N LEU A 168 6.31 -2.77 21.01
CA LEU A 168 6.88 -1.47 21.37
C LEU A 168 6.22 -0.29 20.64
N GLY A 169 5.28 -0.56 19.71
CA GLY A 169 4.65 0.45 18.88
C GLY A 169 5.61 1.15 17.92
N VAL A 170 6.65 0.43 17.46
CA VAL A 170 7.64 0.94 16.51
C VAL A 170 7.10 0.85 15.09
N THR A 171 7.01 1.98 14.42
CA THR A 171 6.47 2.11 13.05
C THR A 171 7.45 2.77 12.07
N ASP A 172 8.65 3.10 12.52
CA ASP A 172 9.67 3.81 11.76
C ASP A 172 10.98 3.01 11.64
N GLU A 173 11.60 3.06 10.46
CA GLU A 173 12.83 2.32 10.15
C GLU A 173 13.98 2.65 11.12
N ALA A 174 14.08 3.92 11.56
CA ALA A 174 15.12 4.34 12.49
C ALA A 174 15.04 3.61 13.84
N LYS A 175 13.85 3.57 14.46
CA LYS A 175 13.66 2.82 15.71
C LYS A 175 13.73 1.31 15.50
N LEU A 176 13.34 0.82 14.31
CA LEU A 176 13.56 -0.57 13.92
C LEU A 176 15.03 -0.96 13.99
N ARG A 177 15.91 -0.11 13.44
CA ARG A 177 17.37 -0.29 13.52
C ARG A 177 17.87 -0.22 14.96
N GLU A 178 17.37 0.70 15.78
CA GLU A 178 17.73 0.78 17.21
C GLU A 178 17.34 -0.49 18.00
N VAL A 179 16.18 -1.07 17.69
CA VAL A 179 15.72 -2.32 18.31
C VAL A 179 16.60 -3.49 17.86
N ALA A 180 16.92 -3.56 16.56
CA ALA A 180 17.81 -4.59 16.01
C ALA A 180 19.23 -4.49 16.57
N ASP A 181 19.79 -3.28 16.68
CA ASP A 181 21.10 -2.98 17.29
C ASP A 181 21.20 -3.48 18.74
N LYS A 182 20.08 -3.49 19.48
CA LYS A 182 20.01 -4.00 20.86
C LYS A 182 19.86 -5.51 20.94
N LEU A 183 19.33 -6.15 19.89
CA LEU A 183 19.04 -7.57 19.85
C LEU A 183 20.20 -8.41 19.31
N TRP A 184 20.90 -7.90 18.29
CA TRP A 184 21.86 -8.70 17.53
C TRP A 184 23.16 -7.96 17.25
N GLU A 185 24.22 -8.73 17.11
CA GLU A 185 25.49 -8.23 16.57
C GLU A 185 25.36 -8.05 15.06
N LYS A 186 25.81 -6.89 14.55
CA LYS A 186 25.87 -6.64 13.11
C LYS A 186 26.67 -7.73 12.42
N ALA A 187 26.17 -8.19 11.27
CA ALA A 187 27.00 -8.97 10.36
C ALA A 187 28.24 -8.15 10.05
N GLU A 188 29.41 -8.77 10.11
CA GLU A 188 30.64 -8.10 9.68
C GLU A 188 30.44 -7.74 8.22
N ALA A 189 30.16 -6.46 7.97
CA ALA A 189 30.03 -5.94 6.63
C ALA A 189 31.36 -6.20 5.91
N LYS A 190 31.34 -7.05 4.88
CA LYS A 190 32.27 -6.83 3.76
C LYS A 190 31.87 -5.47 3.21
N ALA A 191 32.75 -4.49 3.44
CA ALA A 191 32.54 -3.09 3.07
C ALA A 191 31.95 -2.95 1.66
N PRO A 192 31.06 -1.96 1.43
CA PRO A 192 30.67 -1.61 0.07
C PRO A 192 31.94 -1.28 -0.72
N ALA A 193 32.08 -1.91 -1.89
CA ALA A 193 33.18 -1.65 -2.79
C ALA A 193 33.27 -0.15 -3.05
N LYS A 194 34.27 0.46 -2.44
CA LYS A 194 34.66 1.86 -2.65
C LYS A 194 34.85 2.01 -4.16
N LYS A 195 34.11 2.94 -4.78
CA LYS A 195 34.38 3.40 -6.15
C LYS A 195 35.86 3.79 -6.21
N ALA A 196 36.68 2.92 -6.80
CA ALA A 196 37.99 3.29 -7.27
C ALA A 196 37.80 3.88 -8.67
N GLU A 197 37.91 5.20 -8.76
CA GLU A 197 38.33 5.84 -9.98
C GLU A 197 39.73 5.32 -10.34
N GLY A 198 39.93 4.91 -11.60
CA GLY A 198 41.25 4.84 -12.22
C GLY A 198 41.73 3.46 -12.66
N GLU A 199 41.69 3.30 -14.00
CA GLU A 199 42.67 2.59 -14.85
C GLU A 199 42.65 1.05 -15.00
N GLY A 200 42.62 0.64 -16.28
CA GLY A 200 43.20 -0.62 -16.77
C GLY A 200 42.19 -1.73 -17.02
N GLY A 201 41.74 -1.88 -18.27
CA GLY A 201 40.59 -2.70 -18.63
C GLY A 201 40.82 -4.18 -18.94
N GLU A 202 39.70 -4.88 -19.09
CA GLU A 202 39.51 -5.93 -20.08
C GLU A 202 38.00 -6.03 -20.41
N LYS A 203 37.69 -6.11 -21.70
CA LYS A 203 36.33 -6.20 -22.27
C LYS A 203 35.74 -7.58 -21.95
N GLU A 204 34.46 -7.70 -21.59
CA GLU A 204 33.34 -8.19 -22.45
C GLU A 204 32.20 -8.54 -21.48
N VAL A 205 30.90 -8.32 -21.66
CA VAL A 205 30.04 -7.87 -22.76
C VAL A 205 28.99 -6.94 -22.14
N LYS A 206 28.89 -5.69 -22.60
CA LYS A 206 27.72 -4.85 -22.31
C LYS A 206 26.60 -5.34 -23.23
N GLU A 207 25.75 -6.22 -22.71
CA GLU A 207 24.41 -6.36 -23.27
C GLU A 207 23.70 -5.03 -23.06
N LYS A 208 23.60 -4.25 -24.15
CA LYS A 208 22.81 -3.03 -24.17
C LYS A 208 21.34 -3.45 -24.05
N LEU A 209 20.86 -3.63 -22.81
CA LEU A 209 19.46 -3.39 -22.56
C LEU A 209 19.26 -1.88 -22.71
N ASN A 210 18.59 -1.52 -23.80
CA ASN A 210 17.89 -0.26 -23.90
C ASN A 210 16.93 -0.22 -22.70
N LEU A 211 17.37 0.39 -21.61
CA LEU A 211 16.47 1.00 -20.65
C LEU A 211 15.70 2.01 -21.48
N ASP A 212 14.49 1.63 -21.84
CA ASP A 212 13.43 2.53 -22.24
C ASP A 212 13.48 3.71 -21.28
N SER A 213 14.10 4.78 -21.75
CA SER A 213 14.14 6.04 -21.06
C SER A 213 12.69 6.42 -20.97
N GLY A 214 12.10 6.20 -19.79
CA GLY A 214 10.76 6.59 -19.43
C GLY A 214 10.61 8.08 -19.64
N ASP A 215 10.41 8.45 -20.90
CA ASP A 215 9.84 9.68 -21.35
C ASP A 215 8.37 9.55 -20.98
N THR A 216 8.13 9.75 -19.68
CA THR A 216 6.80 10.05 -19.17
C THR A 216 6.49 11.44 -19.70
N HIS A 217 6.13 11.51 -20.99
CA HIS A 217 5.28 12.57 -21.49
C HIS A 217 4.11 12.60 -20.52
N GLY A 218 4.07 13.67 -19.70
CA GLY A 218 2.98 13.92 -18.79
C GLY A 218 1.70 13.79 -19.57
N GLY A 219 0.96 12.72 -19.28
CA GLY A 219 -0.37 12.50 -19.81
C GLY A 219 -1.25 13.57 -19.20
N GLY A 220 -1.23 14.77 -19.81
CA GLY A 220 -2.32 15.70 -19.68
C GLY A 220 -3.58 14.95 -20.07
N GLU A 221 -4.54 14.93 -19.16
CA GLU A 221 -5.85 14.37 -19.42
C GLU A 221 -6.33 14.86 -20.78
N ALA A 222 -6.69 13.93 -21.66
CA ALA A 222 -7.34 14.26 -22.92
C ALA A 222 -8.55 15.14 -22.55
N THR A 223 -8.57 16.37 -23.07
CA THR A 223 -9.67 17.27 -22.76
C THR A 223 -10.96 16.65 -23.30
N GLU A 224 -12.12 16.98 -22.73
CA GLU A 224 -13.41 16.48 -23.25
C GLU A 224 -13.57 16.73 -24.76
N GLN A 225 -12.91 17.77 -25.29
CA GLN A 225 -12.84 18.07 -26.71
C GLN A 225 -12.04 17.03 -27.52
N ASP A 226 -10.91 16.55 -26.99
CA ASP A 226 -10.09 15.51 -27.64
C ASP A 226 -10.81 14.15 -27.68
N VAL A 227 -11.64 13.87 -26.66
CA VAL A 227 -12.50 12.68 -26.63
C VAL A 227 -13.63 12.80 -27.66
N LEU A 228 -14.26 13.98 -27.77
CA LEU A 228 -15.32 14.25 -28.74
C LEU A 228 -14.83 14.20 -30.19
N ASP A 229 -13.65 14.74 -30.48
CA ASP A 229 -13.07 14.75 -31.83
C ASP A 229 -12.68 13.34 -32.29
N ASN A 230 -12.26 12.47 -31.37
CA ASN A 230 -12.01 11.05 -31.64
C ASN A 230 -13.31 10.23 -31.83
N LEU A 231 -14.38 10.56 -31.10
CA LEU A 231 -15.66 9.85 -31.21
C LEU A 231 -16.46 10.27 -32.47
N TYR A 232 -16.28 11.51 -32.93
CA TYR A 232 -17.01 12.07 -34.09
C TYR A 232 -16.07 12.69 -35.13
N PRO A 233 -15.18 11.90 -35.76
CA PRO A 233 -14.17 12.40 -36.69
C PRO A 233 -14.74 13.07 -37.96
N THR A 234 -16.01 12.82 -38.28
CA THR A 234 -16.69 13.41 -39.43
C THR A 234 -17.28 14.81 -39.17
N MET A 235 -17.27 15.29 -37.92
CA MET A 235 -17.71 16.64 -37.54
C MET A 235 -16.55 17.63 -37.39
N ALA A 236 -15.30 17.16 -37.41
CA ALA A 236 -14.12 17.99 -37.52
C ALA A 236 -14.15 18.72 -38.88
N LYS A 237 -14.60 19.98 -38.86
CA LYS A 237 -14.84 20.78 -40.06
C LYS A 237 -13.59 20.81 -40.95
N LYS A 238 -13.81 20.44 -42.21
CA LYS A 238 -12.94 20.75 -43.36
C LYS A 238 -12.49 22.21 -43.28
N LYS A 239 -11.18 22.44 -43.34
CA LYS A 239 -10.63 23.67 -43.93
C LYS A 239 -10.79 23.62 -45.44
#